data_AF-A0A7W1BFL3-F1
#
_entry.id   AF-A0A7W1BFL3-F1
#
_cell.length_a   1.000
_cell.length_b   1.000
_cell.length_c   1.000
_cell.angle_alpha   90.00
_cell.angle_beta   90.00
_cell.angle_gamma   90.00
#
_symmetry.space_group_name_H-M   'P 1'
#
loop_
_entity.id
_entity.type
_entity.pdbx_description
1 polymer ?
#
loop_
_entity_poly.entity_id
_entity_poly.type
_entity_poly.pdbx_seq_one_letter_code
_entity_poly.pdbx_strand_id
1 'polypeptide(L)'
;MHFRLMAEATSTPVRDGKRHERLKAWIACHELALAVYRCSRDWPPSERYALTSQARSAAYSAAANTFAITVGSMAELSYVLILARDQGYLPGEVFGEVEALRDHASPLTWGL
;
A
#
# COMPACT_ATOMS: atom_id res chain seq x y z
N MET A 1 20.91 15.09 -13.52
CA MET A 1 20.96 15.30 -12.05
C MET A 1 20.08 16.49 -11.68
N HIS A 2 18.83 16.25 -11.30
CA HIS A 2 18.03 17.25 -10.60
C HIS A 2 17.00 16.53 -9.73
N PHE A 3 17.46 16.08 -8.56
CA PHE A 3 16.61 15.59 -7.48
C PHE A 3 15.98 16.81 -6.81
N ARG A 4 14.89 17.32 -7.39
CA ARG A 4 14.14 18.43 -6.80
C ARG A 4 13.14 17.86 -5.80
N LEU A 5 13.51 17.93 -4.53
CA LEU A 5 12.60 17.85 -3.40
C LEU A 5 11.49 18.91 -3.57
N MET A 6 10.29 18.47 -3.94
CA MET A 6 9.02 19.15 -3.75
C MET A 6 8.17 18.11 -3.02
N ALA A 7 8.03 18.11 -1.69
CA ALA A 7 7.54 19.20 -0.84
C ALA A 7 6.28 19.88 -1.40
N GLU A 8 5.41 19.11 -2.05
CA GLU A 8 3.98 19.39 -2.07
C GLU A 8 3.32 18.31 -1.20
N ALA A 9 3.19 18.65 0.08
CA ALA A 9 2.28 17.96 0.98
C ALA A 9 0.85 18.27 0.49
N THR A 10 0.37 17.50 -0.49
CA THR A 10 -1.07 17.31 -0.66
C THR A 10 -1.56 16.69 0.64
N SER A 11 -2.27 17.48 1.42
CA SER A 11 -2.97 17.05 2.62
C SER A 11 -3.92 15.91 2.25
N THR A 12 -3.46 14.67 2.39
CA THR A 12 -4.34 13.51 2.32
C THR A 12 -5.31 13.65 3.50
N PRO A 13 -6.63 13.65 3.27
CA PRO A 13 -7.58 13.76 4.36
C PRO A 13 -7.32 12.63 5.34
N VAL A 14 -7.34 12.98 6.64
CA VAL A 14 -7.23 12.02 7.75
C VAL A 14 -8.17 10.86 7.45
N ARG A 15 -7.57 9.70 7.20
CA ARG A 15 -8.31 8.48 6.86
C ARG A 15 -9.04 8.01 8.11
N ASP A 16 -10.31 7.67 7.94
CA ASP A 16 -11.11 6.90 8.90
C ASP A 16 -10.43 5.53 9.09
N GLY A 17 -9.43 5.50 9.96
CA GLY A 17 -8.43 4.45 9.95
C GLY A 17 -8.61 3.44 11.07
N LYS A 18 -8.76 2.16 10.68
CA LYS A 18 -8.66 1.02 11.59
C LYS A 18 -7.37 1.11 12.43
N ARG A 19 -7.36 0.46 13.60
CA ARG A 19 -6.34 0.57 14.68
C ARG A 19 -4.86 0.54 14.24
N HIS A 20 -4.57 -0.06 13.10
CA HIS A 20 -3.24 -0.23 12.51
C HIS A 20 -2.72 0.98 11.72
N GLU A 21 -3.57 1.88 11.22
CA GLU A 21 -3.16 3.12 10.55
C GLU A 21 -2.46 4.10 11.51
N ARG A 22 -2.49 3.79 12.82
CA ARG A 22 -1.89 4.58 13.90
C ARG A 22 -0.42 4.22 14.19
N LEU A 23 0.14 3.19 13.56
CA LEU A 23 1.54 2.82 13.73
C LEU A 23 2.41 3.76 12.88
N LYS A 24 3.23 4.58 13.54
CA LYS A 24 4.19 5.49 12.86
C LYS A 24 5.08 4.75 11.85
N ALA A 25 5.49 3.53 12.17
CA ALA A 25 6.26 2.67 11.27
C ALA A 25 5.49 2.31 9.99
N TRP A 26 4.21 1.98 10.12
CA TRP A 26 3.37 1.66 8.97
C TRP A 26 3.19 2.86 8.04
N ILE A 27 2.89 4.04 8.61
CA ILE A 27 2.74 5.28 7.84
C ILE A 27 4.00 5.56 7.02
N ALA A 28 5.18 5.47 7.66
CA ALA A 28 6.46 5.68 6.98
C ALA A 28 6.73 4.65 5.87
N CYS A 29 6.42 3.37 6.09
CA CYS A 29 6.57 2.34 5.06
C CYS A 29 5.57 2.51 3.90
N HIS A 30 4.33 2.93 4.18
CA HIS A 30 3.33 3.23 3.16
C HIS A 30 3.77 4.42 2.29
N GLU A 31 4.24 5.50 2.91
CA GLU A 31 4.78 6.66 2.19
C GLU A 31 5.98 6.29 1.31
N LEU A 32 6.88 5.44 1.83
CA LEU A 32 7.99 4.90 1.06
C LEU A 32 7.51 4.09 -0.15
N ALA A 33 6.53 3.21 0.03
CA ALA A 33 5.95 2.43 -1.05
C ALA A 33 5.33 3.32 -2.14
N LEU A 34 4.54 4.32 -1.75
CA LEU A 34 3.98 5.28 -2.69
C LEU A 34 5.09 6.03 -3.46
N ALA A 35 6.16 6.45 -2.78
CA ALA A 35 7.28 7.12 -3.43
C ALA A 35 8.00 6.23 -4.44
N VAL A 36 8.29 4.97 -4.09
CA VAL A 36 8.91 3.98 -4.97
C VAL A 36 8.05 3.71 -6.20
N TYR A 37 6.74 3.53 -6.02
CA TYR A 37 5.83 3.34 -7.15
C TYR A 37 5.80 4.57 -8.04
N ARG A 38 5.75 5.78 -7.48
CA ARG A 38 5.73 7.01 -8.26
C ARG A 38 7.01 7.20 -9.08
N CYS A 39 8.19 7.06 -8.48
CA CYS A 39 9.46 7.32 -9.16
C CYS A 39 9.84 6.23 -10.17
N SER A 40 9.41 4.99 -9.95
CA SER A 40 9.67 3.88 -10.87
C SER A 40 8.78 3.89 -12.12
N ARG A 41 7.79 4.78 -12.22
CA ARG A 41 6.99 4.95 -13.45
C ARG A 41 7.81 5.47 -14.63
N ASP A 42 8.85 6.24 -14.34
CA ASP A 42 9.68 6.89 -15.36
C ASP A 42 10.96 6.09 -15.71
N TRP A 43 11.12 4.91 -15.12
CA TRP A 43 12.28 4.05 -15.41
C TRP A 43 12.17 3.43 -16.80
N PRO A 44 13.32 3.08 -17.44
CA PRO A 44 13.32 2.45 -18.75
C PRO A 44 12.45 1.19 -18.79
N PRO A 45 11.65 0.95 -19.85
CA PRO A 45 10.83 -0.26 -19.97
C PRO A 45 11.64 -1.57 -19.89
N SER A 46 12.93 -1.55 -20.25
CA SER A 46 13.84 -2.69 -20.10
C SER A 46 14.03 -3.13 -18.65
N GLU A 47 13.87 -2.23 -17.69
CA GLU A 47 14.02 -2.48 -16.25
C GLU A 47 12.72 -2.94 -15.58
N ARG A 48 11.63 -3.11 -16.33
CA ARG A 48 10.31 -3.47 -15.80
C ARG A 48 10.36 -4.75 -14.95
N TYR A 49 11.06 -5.77 -15.43
CA TYR A 49 11.15 -7.07 -14.78
C TYR A 49 12.41 -7.26 -13.93
N ALA A 50 13.34 -6.28 -13.95
CA ALA A 50 14.55 -6.28 -13.16
C ALA A 50 14.42 -5.29 -11.99
N LEU A 51 14.88 -4.04 -12.13
CA LEU A 51 14.88 -3.09 -11.03
C LEU A 51 13.47 -2.68 -10.57
N THR A 52 12.54 -2.47 -11.52
CA THR A 52 11.19 -1.94 -11.19
C THR A 52 10.39 -2.93 -10.35
N SER A 53 10.35 -4.20 -10.77
CA SER A 53 9.64 -5.26 -10.05
C SER A 53 10.25 -5.48 -8.66
N GLN A 54 11.57 -5.55 -8.55
CA GLN A 54 12.26 -5.77 -7.28
C GLN A 54 12.04 -4.61 -6.30
N ALA A 55 12.16 -3.36 -6.76
CA ALA A 55 11.95 -2.19 -5.90
C ALA A 55 10.52 -2.12 -5.38
N ARG A 56 9.53 -2.32 -6.26
CA ARG A 56 8.10 -2.31 -5.88
C ARG A 56 7.76 -3.44 -4.91
N SER A 57 8.26 -4.66 -5.16
CA SER A 57 8.05 -5.80 -4.27
C SER A 57 8.69 -5.60 -2.89
N ALA A 58 9.90 -5.06 -2.84
CA ALA A 58 10.57 -4.77 -1.57
C ALA A 58 9.82 -3.70 -0.76
N ALA A 59 9.40 -2.61 -1.40
CA ALA A 59 8.67 -1.54 -0.75
C ALA A 59 7.27 -1.98 -0.29
N TYR A 60 6.58 -2.79 -1.11
CA TYR A 60 5.33 -3.45 -0.73
C TYR A 60 5.52 -4.33 0.50
N SER A 61 6.53 -5.21 0.48
CA SER A 61 6.83 -6.14 1.57
C SER A 61 7.15 -5.43 2.89
N ALA A 62 7.88 -4.30 2.86
CA ALA A 62 8.18 -3.53 4.06
C ALA A 62 6.91 -3.01 4.76
N ALA A 63 5.95 -2.51 3.98
CA ALA A 63 4.69 -1.99 4.51
C ALA A 63 3.71 -3.12 4.89
N ALA A 64 3.59 -4.17 4.06
CA ALA A 64 2.75 -5.33 4.34
C ALA A 64 3.24 -6.10 5.59
N ASN A 65 4.54 -6.31 5.75
CA ASN A 65 5.09 -7.06 6.88
C ASN A 65 5.06 -6.30 8.21
N THR A 66 4.93 -4.97 8.17
CA THR A 66 4.61 -4.20 9.39
C THR A 66 3.27 -4.65 10.00
N PHE A 67 2.36 -5.22 9.21
CA PHE A 67 1.14 -5.89 9.69
C PHE A 67 1.29 -7.39 9.97
N ALA A 68 2.16 -8.07 9.21
CA ALA A 68 2.28 -9.54 9.24
C ALA A 68 2.71 -10.08 10.62
N ILE A 69 3.38 -9.25 11.44
CA ILE A 69 3.74 -9.61 12.81
C ILE A 69 2.48 -9.79 13.71
N THR A 70 1.26 -9.45 13.25
CA THR A 70 0.06 -9.50 14.10
C THR A 70 -1.24 -10.05 13.46
N VAL A 71 -1.46 -10.06 12.12
CA VAL A 71 -2.84 -10.27 11.57
C VAL A 71 -2.98 -11.22 10.34
N GLY A 72 -1.93 -11.87 9.85
CA GLY A 72 -2.08 -12.90 8.79
C GLY A 72 -2.47 -12.37 7.39
N SER A 73 -2.81 -13.26 6.46
CA SER A 73 -2.98 -13.00 5.00
C SER A 73 -4.04 -11.94 4.65
N MET A 74 -5.04 -11.73 5.51
CA MET A 74 -6.08 -10.71 5.30
C MET A 74 -5.55 -9.28 5.50
N ALA A 75 -4.53 -9.09 6.35
CA ALA A 75 -3.89 -7.80 6.53
C ALA A 75 -2.99 -7.44 5.34
N GLU A 76 -2.35 -8.45 4.74
CA GLU A 76 -1.63 -8.29 3.49
C GLU A 76 -2.59 -7.86 2.36
N LEU A 77 -3.73 -8.55 2.22
CA LEU A 77 -4.77 -8.17 1.24
C LEU A 77 -5.30 -6.75 1.47
N SER A 78 -5.53 -6.35 2.73
CA SER A 78 -5.88 -4.97 3.08
C SER A 78 -4.90 -3.98 2.49
N TYR A 79 -3.61 -4.26 2.65
CA TYR A 79 -2.57 -3.34 2.23
C TYR A 79 -2.50 -3.25 0.69
N VAL A 80 -2.64 -4.37 -0.02
CA VAL A 80 -2.74 -4.38 -1.50
C VAL A 80 -3.86 -3.45 -1.98
N LEU A 81 -5.05 -3.55 -1.39
CA LEU A 81 -6.21 -2.76 -1.80
C LEU A 81 -6.00 -1.26 -1.55
N ILE A 82 -5.44 -0.91 -0.40
CA ILE A 82 -5.09 0.48 -0.06
C ILE A 82 -4.06 1.02 -1.07
N LEU A 83 -3.00 0.26 -1.34
CA LEU A 83 -1.95 0.67 -2.26
C LEU A 83 -2.49 0.82 -3.70
N ALA A 84 -3.32 -0.12 -4.16
CA ALA A 84 -3.93 -0.08 -5.49
C ALA A 84 -4.83 1.15 -5.66
N ARG A 85 -5.65 1.46 -4.66
CA ARG A 85 -6.47 2.68 -4.64
C ARG A 85 -5.59 3.93 -4.69
N ASP A 86 -4.55 3.99 -3.86
CA ASP A 86 -3.69 5.17 -3.75
C ASP A 86 -2.80 5.39 -4.99
N GLN A 87 -2.53 4.35 -5.77
CA GLN A 87 -1.91 4.45 -7.10
C GLN A 87 -2.90 4.81 -8.21
N GLY A 88 -4.20 4.88 -7.92
CA GLY A 88 -5.26 5.18 -8.87
C GLY A 88 -5.69 3.98 -9.72
N TYR A 89 -5.34 2.76 -9.34
CA TYR A 89 -5.75 1.53 -10.06
C TYR A 89 -7.14 1.05 -9.66
N LEU A 90 -7.63 1.48 -8.49
CA LEU A 90 -8.91 1.05 -7.94
C LEU A 90 -9.77 2.27 -7.60
N PRO A 91 -10.93 2.46 -8.28
CA PRO A 91 -11.88 3.52 -7.93
C PRO A 91 -12.37 3.38 -6.48
N GLY A 92 -12.69 4.52 -5.84
CA GLY A 92 -13.10 4.54 -4.43
C GLY A 92 -14.36 3.70 -4.13
N GLU A 93 -15.30 3.65 -5.07
CA GLU A 93 -16.52 2.84 -4.98
C GLU A 93 -16.19 1.34 -4.92
N VAL A 94 -15.42 0.87 -5.91
CA VAL A 94 -14.98 -0.54 -6.00
C VAL A 94 -14.11 -0.92 -4.79
N PHE A 95 -13.27 -0.01 -4.32
CA PHE A 95 -12.51 -0.22 -3.08
C PHE A 95 -13.43 -0.48 -1.89
N GLY A 96 -14.50 0.32 -1.74
CA GLY A 96 -15.48 0.15 -0.66
C GLY A 96 -16.19 -1.21 -0.72
N GLU A 97 -16.61 -1.64 -1.91
CA GLU A 97 -17.25 -2.95 -2.12
C GLU A 97 -16.33 -4.12 -1.74
N VAL A 98 -15.08 -4.10 -2.23
CA VAL A 98 -14.11 -5.18 -1.97
C VAL A 98 -13.68 -5.22 -0.50
N GLU A 99 -13.51 -4.07 0.15
CA GLU A 99 -13.23 -4.00 1.59
C GLU A 99 -14.37 -4.56 2.43
N ALA A 100 -15.63 -4.31 2.04
CA ALA A 100 -16.79 -4.87 2.71
C ALA A 100 -16.84 -6.40 2.61
N LEU A 101 -16.52 -6.96 1.44
CA LEU A 101 -16.42 -8.41 1.23
C LEU A 101 -15.30 -9.02 2.09
N ARG A 102 -14.14 -8.38 2.16
CA ARG A 102 -13.03 -8.84 2.99
C ARG A 102 -13.40 -8.81 4.49
N ASP A 103 -14.05 -7.75 4.95
CA ASP A 103 -14.48 -7.63 6.34
C ASP A 103 -15.48 -8.73 6.73
N HIS A 104 -16.32 -9.16 5.80
CA HIS A 104 -17.21 -10.30 5.99
C HIS A 104 -16.47 -11.64 6.01
N ALA A 105 -15.47 -11.83 5.14
CA ALA A 105 -14.69 -13.06 5.05
C ALA A 105 -13.72 -13.28 6.22
N SER A 106 -13.17 -12.18 6.76
CA SER A 106 -12.17 -12.21 7.83
C SER A 106 -12.58 -13.12 9.01
N PRO A 107 -13.71 -12.89 9.73
CA PRO A 107 -14.09 -13.70 10.88
C PRO A 107 -14.33 -15.19 10.54
N LEU A 108 -14.69 -15.51 9.29
CA LEU A 108 -14.92 -16.89 8.85
C LEU A 108 -13.60 -17.67 8.67
N THR A 109 -12.50 -16.97 8.40
CA THR A 109 -11.16 -17.57 8.23
C THR A 109 -10.38 -17.74 9.52
N TRP A 110 -10.75 -17.04 10.60
CA TRP A 110 -10.09 -17.15 11.92
C TRP A 110 -10.59 -18.33 12.77
N GLY A 111 -11.67 -19.00 12.35
CA GLY A 111 -12.32 -20.09 13.09
C GLY A 111 -12.14 -21.49 12.49
N LEU A 112 -11.27 -21.64 11.49
CA LEU A 112 -10.87 -22.93 10.89
C LEU A 112 -9.46 -23.30 11.38
#